data_AF-A0A9D4YDM6-F1
#
_entry.id   AF-A0A9D4YDM6-F1
#
_cell.length_a   1.000
_cell.length_b   1.000
_cell.length_c   1.000
_cell.angle_alpha   90.00
_cell.angle_beta   90.00
_cell.angle_gamma   90.00
#
_symmetry.space_group_name_H-M   'P 1'
#
loop_
_entity.id
_entity.type
_entity.pdbx_description
1 polymer ?
#
loop_
_entity_poly.entity_id
_entity_poly.type
_entity_poly.pdbx_seq_one_letter_code
_entity_poly.pdbx_strand_id
1 'polypeptide(L)'
;MIVSALLTSVGINTALCVLFLTLYSVLRKQPSNYEVYLPRLLVEGISKRRSHFNLERLIPSPGWVAKAWNLSEEELYSLAGLDGLVFMRIITFSVKIFTFAGVIGIFLLLPVNCWGNQLQDFDGSNFTNSSLDVFTISNVNSGSNWLWVHFCAVYVVTGFICFLLFYEYKHISSRRISYFYSSKPQPHQFTVLVNSIPASSGSISDSVDSFFKELYPSSYLSHVVVRRTNKIQSLLNDANNMYKRVAQLRPDPTKRKIRHGALSRLFGKRSNHIERYEKKLEEIEENLRLKQSEASLAGECMLLIYSRLELRLYSSGLVLLLKLLSIYSNQSIQHSGLLSWHQNLVMFTGLSSLNRSYEDGFLSWWLYLYLLFSLFYSLYL
;
A
#
# COMPACT_ATOMS: atom_id res chain seq x y z
N MET A 1 -21.65 -17.54 -22.76
CA MET A 1 -22.05 -16.10 -22.77
C MET A 1 -22.18 -15.66 -24.23
N ILE A 2 -23.19 -14.87 -24.59
CA ILE A 2 -23.45 -14.49 -26.00
C ILE A 2 -22.60 -13.26 -26.38
N VAL A 3 -22.11 -13.22 -27.63
CA VAL A 3 -21.32 -12.10 -28.18
C VAL A 3 -22.03 -10.75 -28.03
N SER A 4 -23.34 -10.68 -28.30
CA SER A 4 -24.15 -9.45 -28.14
C SER A 4 -24.16 -8.88 -26.72
N ALA A 5 -24.20 -9.75 -25.70
CA ALA A 5 -24.16 -9.35 -24.31
C ALA A 5 -22.80 -8.76 -23.93
N LEU A 6 -21.71 -9.39 -24.39
CA LEU A 6 -20.34 -8.88 -24.22
C LEU A 6 -20.19 -7.50 -24.89
N LEU A 7 -20.65 -7.37 -26.14
CA LEU A 7 -20.52 -6.14 -26.91
C LEU A 7 -21.31 -4.98 -26.28
N THR A 8 -22.52 -5.27 -25.77
CA THR A 8 -23.34 -4.31 -25.04
C THR A 8 -22.64 -3.84 -23.76
N SER A 9 -22.07 -4.78 -22.99
CA SER A 9 -21.30 -4.47 -21.77
C SER A 9 -20.07 -3.61 -22.08
N VAL A 10 -19.28 -3.96 -23.10
CA VAL A 10 -18.12 -3.17 -23.56
C VAL A 10 -18.56 -1.76 -23.98
N GLY A 11 -19.66 -1.63 -24.72
CA GLY A 11 -20.22 -0.36 -25.14
C GLY A 11 -20.59 0.54 -23.96
N ILE A 12 -21.36 0.01 -22.99
CA ILE A 12 -21.79 0.75 -21.80
C ILE A 12 -20.58 1.17 -20.95
N ASN A 13 -19.64 0.25 -20.67
CA ASN A 13 -18.47 0.54 -19.87
C ASN A 13 -17.53 1.55 -20.54
N THR A 14 -17.38 1.47 -21.87
CA THR A 14 -16.60 2.44 -22.65
C THR A 14 -17.24 3.82 -22.60
N ALA A 15 -18.57 3.91 -22.75
CA ALA A 15 -19.30 5.17 -22.65
C ALA A 15 -19.14 5.81 -21.26
N LEU A 16 -19.26 5.02 -20.18
CA LEU A 16 -19.02 5.48 -18.82
C LEU A 16 -17.57 5.94 -18.61
N CYS A 17 -16.60 5.19 -19.15
CA CYS A 17 -15.18 5.58 -19.08
C CYS A 17 -14.94 6.94 -19.74
N VAL A 18 -15.45 7.15 -20.97
CA VAL A 18 -15.36 8.43 -21.67
C VAL A 18 -16.06 9.56 -20.89
N LEU A 19 -17.23 9.29 -20.32
CA LEU A 19 -17.94 10.25 -19.46
C LEU A 19 -17.12 10.65 -18.23
N PHE A 20 -16.51 9.69 -17.52
CA PHE A 20 -15.70 10.00 -16.35
C PHE A 20 -14.37 10.68 -16.71
N LEU A 21 -13.72 10.30 -17.81
CA LEU A 21 -12.49 10.95 -18.29
C LEU A 21 -12.74 12.39 -18.73
N THR A 22 -13.87 12.66 -19.39
CA THR A 22 -14.28 14.01 -19.76
C THR A 22 -14.62 14.84 -18.52
N LEU A 23 -15.42 14.30 -17.59
CA LEU A 23 -15.74 14.96 -16.32
C LEU A 23 -14.46 15.27 -15.52
N TYR A 24 -13.55 14.31 -15.38
CA TYR A 24 -12.26 14.51 -14.73
C TYR A 24 -11.44 15.62 -15.40
N SER A 25 -11.38 15.62 -16.74
CA SER A 25 -10.65 16.61 -17.53
C SER A 25 -11.16 18.04 -17.33
N VAL A 26 -12.46 18.20 -17.05
CA VAL A 26 -13.08 19.49 -16.72
C VAL A 26 -12.88 19.84 -15.24
N LEU A 27 -13.20 18.92 -14.33
CA LEU A 27 -13.16 19.15 -12.88
C LEU A 27 -11.76 19.49 -12.38
N ARG A 28 -10.72 18.83 -12.89
CA ARG A 28 -9.32 19.09 -12.49
C ARG A 28 -8.84 20.49 -12.83
N LYS A 29 -9.44 21.13 -13.84
CA LYS A 29 -9.06 22.48 -14.27
C LYS A 29 -9.72 23.56 -13.41
N GLN A 30 -10.85 23.27 -12.77
CA GLN A 30 -11.63 24.26 -12.00
C GLN A 30 -10.85 24.75 -10.77
N PRO A 31 -10.78 26.08 -10.53
CA PRO A 31 -9.94 26.64 -9.48
C PRO A 31 -10.44 26.28 -8.08
N SER A 32 -11.74 26.00 -7.93
CA SER A 32 -12.34 25.53 -6.68
C SER A 32 -11.84 24.14 -6.27
N ASN A 33 -11.37 23.32 -7.22
CA ASN A 33 -11.02 21.92 -6.98
C ASN A 33 -9.50 21.67 -6.91
N TYR A 34 -8.68 22.71 -6.97
CA TYR A 34 -7.21 22.56 -6.91
C TYR A 34 -6.74 21.93 -5.62
N GLU A 35 -7.41 22.21 -4.49
CA GLU A 35 -7.10 21.61 -3.19
C GLU A 35 -7.26 20.08 -3.19
N VAL A 36 -8.15 19.55 -4.04
CA VAL A 36 -8.43 18.10 -4.15
C VAL A 36 -7.51 17.43 -5.18
N TYR A 37 -7.38 18.01 -6.38
CA TYR A 37 -6.67 17.35 -7.49
C TYR A 37 -5.18 17.68 -7.57
N LEU A 38 -4.73 18.79 -6.99
CA LEU A 38 -3.33 19.26 -7.03
C LEU A 38 -2.75 19.57 -5.63
N PRO A 39 -2.98 18.75 -4.59
CA PRO A 39 -2.54 19.09 -3.23
C PRO A 39 -1.00 19.21 -3.13
N ARG A 40 -0.25 18.32 -3.78
CA ARG A 40 1.23 18.35 -3.77
C ARG A 40 1.79 19.62 -4.41
N LEU A 41 1.24 20.02 -5.56
CA LEU A 41 1.66 21.24 -6.27
C LEU A 41 1.27 22.53 -5.54
N LEU A 42 0.28 22.48 -4.64
CA LEU A 42 -0.06 23.58 -3.75
C LEU A 42 0.91 23.66 -2.56
N VAL A 43 1.27 22.52 -1.97
CA VAL A 43 2.24 22.44 -0.87
C VAL A 43 3.64 22.89 -1.33
N GLU A 44 4.05 22.53 -2.54
CA GLU A 44 5.32 22.96 -3.14
C GLU A 44 5.32 24.44 -3.57
N GLY A 45 4.18 25.13 -3.52
CA GLY A 45 4.06 26.55 -3.87
C GLY A 45 4.19 26.85 -5.38
N ILE A 46 4.26 25.83 -6.23
CA ILE A 46 4.48 25.96 -7.69
C ILE A 46 3.24 26.52 -8.39
N SER A 47 2.04 26.27 -7.86
CA SER A 47 0.79 26.75 -8.46
C SER A 47 0.26 28.03 -7.76
N LYS A 48 0.41 29.18 -8.43
CA LYS A 48 -0.29 30.41 -8.02
C LYS A 48 -1.80 30.23 -8.24
N ARG A 49 -2.61 30.41 -7.19
CA ARG A 49 -4.09 30.37 -7.20
C ARG A 49 -4.63 31.42 -8.19
N ARG A 50 -4.73 31.11 -9.48
CA ARG A 50 -5.34 31.98 -10.48
C ARG A 50 -6.86 31.97 -10.29
N SER A 51 -7.38 33.11 -9.84
CA SER A 51 -8.76 33.30 -9.37
C SER A 51 -9.80 33.48 -10.48
N HIS A 52 -9.40 33.59 -11.75
CA HIS A 52 -10.34 33.91 -12.83
C HIS A 52 -10.91 32.63 -13.47
N PHE A 53 -12.23 32.55 -13.51
CA PHE A 53 -12.97 31.55 -14.27
C PHE A 53 -12.90 31.90 -15.76
N ASN A 54 -12.40 30.97 -16.58
CA ASN A 54 -12.38 31.09 -18.04
C ASN A 54 -13.24 29.98 -18.64
N LEU A 55 -14.10 30.30 -19.61
CA LEU A 55 -14.97 29.32 -20.28
C LEU A 55 -14.19 28.27 -21.08
N GLU A 56 -13.01 28.62 -21.61
CA GLU A 56 -12.06 27.69 -22.26
C GLU A 56 -11.65 26.50 -21.37
N ARG A 57 -11.83 26.65 -20.05
CA ARG A 57 -11.51 25.64 -19.05
C ARG A 57 -12.50 24.47 -19.03
N LEU A 58 -13.72 24.68 -19.57
CA LEU A 58 -14.75 23.65 -19.69
C LEU A 58 -14.51 22.72 -20.88
N ILE A 59 -13.61 23.08 -21.80
CA ILE A 59 -13.25 22.23 -22.93
C ILE A 59 -12.39 21.06 -22.39
N PRO A 60 -12.79 19.79 -22.56
CA PRO A 60 -11.98 18.65 -22.13
C PRO A 60 -10.67 18.64 -22.92
N SER A 61 -9.54 18.50 -22.22
CA SER A 61 -8.22 18.41 -22.86
C SER A 61 -7.57 17.08 -22.48
N PRO A 62 -7.19 16.24 -23.45
CA PRO A 62 -6.48 14.99 -23.20
C PRO A 62 -4.99 15.20 -22.91
N GLY A 63 -4.47 16.44 -22.93
CA GLY A 63 -3.04 16.73 -22.80
C GLY A 63 -2.41 16.23 -21.50
N TRP A 64 -3.20 15.97 -20.46
CA TRP A 64 -2.69 15.37 -19.23
C TRP A 64 -2.37 13.87 -19.37
N VAL A 65 -3.08 13.17 -20.25
CA VAL A 65 -2.79 11.76 -20.56
C VAL A 65 -1.45 11.67 -21.26
N ALA A 66 -1.22 12.50 -22.29
CA ALA A 66 0.07 12.57 -22.98
C ALA A 66 1.21 12.94 -22.02
N LYS A 67 0.98 13.91 -21.12
CA LYS A 67 1.96 14.29 -20.11
C LYS A 67 2.25 13.15 -19.12
N ALA A 68 1.24 12.39 -18.72
CA ALA A 68 1.41 11.24 -17.83
C ALA A 68 2.15 10.08 -18.53
N TRP A 69 1.90 9.88 -19.82
CA TRP A 69 2.54 8.84 -20.62
C TRP A 69 4.02 9.11 -20.92
N ASN A 70 4.36 10.38 -21.13
CA ASN A 70 5.73 10.80 -21.44
C ASN A 70 6.61 11.01 -20.18
N LEU A 71 6.13 10.63 -19.00
CA LEU A 71 6.88 10.78 -17.76
C LEU A 71 8.06 9.79 -17.74
N SER A 72 9.27 10.31 -17.56
CA SER A 72 10.46 9.45 -17.48
C SER A 72 10.56 8.72 -16.15
N GLU A 73 11.31 7.62 -16.12
CA GLU A 73 11.53 6.82 -14.91
C GLU A 73 12.19 7.64 -13.78
N GLU A 74 13.16 8.49 -14.11
CA GLU A 74 13.88 9.29 -13.12
C GLU A 74 13.02 10.44 -12.59
N GLU A 75 12.20 11.06 -13.43
CA GLU A 75 11.20 12.04 -12.97
C GLU A 75 10.19 11.37 -12.04
N LEU A 76 9.68 10.18 -12.41
CA LEU A 76 8.76 9.42 -11.57
C LEU A 76 9.38 9.07 -10.21
N TYR A 77 10.65 8.63 -10.21
CA TYR A 77 11.41 8.36 -9.01
C TYR A 77 11.55 9.60 -8.12
N SER A 78 11.82 10.77 -8.71
CA SER A 78 11.94 12.03 -7.95
C SER A 78 10.61 12.51 -7.35
N LEU A 79 9.49 12.27 -8.03
CA LEU A 79 8.16 12.76 -7.63
C LEU A 79 7.41 11.80 -6.68
N ALA A 80 7.58 10.50 -6.86
CA ALA A 80 6.81 9.46 -6.17
C ALA A 80 7.67 8.57 -5.25
N GLY A 81 9.00 8.70 -5.32
CA GLY A 81 9.94 7.84 -4.58
C GLY A 81 10.07 6.44 -5.16
N LEU A 82 10.85 5.60 -4.46
CA LEU A 82 11.10 4.22 -4.88
C LEU A 82 9.80 3.37 -4.92
N ASP A 83 8.93 3.51 -3.91
CA ASP A 83 7.70 2.73 -3.83
C ASP A 83 6.73 3.06 -4.98
N GLY A 84 6.60 4.35 -5.31
CA GLY A 84 5.79 4.80 -6.45
C GLY A 84 6.34 4.30 -7.78
N LEU A 85 7.68 4.29 -7.94
CA LEU A 85 8.33 3.71 -9.12
C LEU A 85 8.05 2.21 -9.24
N VAL A 86 8.21 1.45 -8.16
CA VAL A 86 7.93 0.00 -8.15
C VAL A 86 6.48 -0.28 -8.49
N PHE A 87 5.54 0.48 -7.92
CA PHE A 87 4.11 0.36 -8.23
C PHE A 87 3.83 0.56 -9.73
N MET A 88 4.36 1.64 -10.33
CA MET A 88 4.19 1.88 -11.76
C MET A 88 4.84 0.80 -12.62
N ARG A 89 5.99 0.28 -12.20
CA ARG A 89 6.65 -0.84 -12.89
C ARG A 89 5.79 -2.11 -12.90
N ILE A 90 5.10 -2.43 -11.80
CA ILE A 90 4.14 -3.56 -11.75
C ILE A 90 3.02 -3.40 -12.79
N ILE A 91 2.50 -2.18 -12.96
CA ILE A 91 1.49 -1.90 -13.99
C ILE A 91 2.08 -2.10 -15.39
N THR A 92 3.26 -1.54 -15.69
CA THR A 92 3.91 -1.72 -17.00
C THR A 92 4.28 -3.17 -17.29
N PHE A 93 4.70 -3.91 -16.27
CA PHE A 93 5.01 -5.34 -16.35
C PHE A 93 3.77 -6.16 -16.71
N SER A 94 2.65 -5.89 -16.02
CA SER A 94 1.36 -6.51 -16.34
C SER A 94 0.96 -6.24 -17.79
N VAL A 95 1.04 -4.98 -18.24
CA VAL A 95 0.73 -4.63 -19.63
C VAL A 95 1.61 -5.39 -20.62
N LYS A 96 2.93 -5.49 -20.40
CA LYS A 96 3.85 -6.25 -21.27
C LYS A 96 3.44 -7.72 -21.40
N ILE A 97 3.11 -8.37 -20.28
CA ILE A 97 2.67 -9.78 -20.25
C ILE A 97 1.36 -9.94 -21.00
N PHE A 98 0.36 -9.12 -20.70
CA PHE A 98 -0.95 -9.22 -21.35
C PHE A 98 -0.89 -8.87 -22.84
N THR A 99 -0.03 -7.94 -23.26
CA THR A 99 0.19 -7.65 -24.68
C THR A 99 0.80 -8.85 -25.39
N PHE A 100 1.84 -9.47 -24.82
CA PHE A 100 2.47 -10.66 -25.42
C PHE A 100 1.51 -11.85 -25.48
N ALA A 101 0.86 -12.18 -24.36
CA ALA A 101 -0.14 -13.23 -24.31
C ALA A 101 -1.35 -12.93 -25.21
N GLY A 102 -1.75 -11.67 -25.32
CA GLY A 102 -2.82 -11.21 -26.20
C GLY A 102 -2.48 -11.38 -27.68
N VAL A 103 -1.25 -11.09 -28.09
CA VAL A 103 -0.78 -11.35 -29.47
C VAL A 103 -0.83 -12.85 -29.76
N ILE A 104 -0.31 -13.71 -28.88
CA ILE A 104 -0.41 -15.16 -29.04
C ILE A 104 -1.87 -15.61 -29.06
N GLY A 105 -2.70 -15.06 -28.17
CA GLY A 105 -4.13 -15.35 -28.10
C GLY A 105 -4.84 -15.03 -29.41
N ILE A 106 -4.65 -13.83 -29.96
CA ILE A 106 -5.34 -13.35 -31.16
C ILE A 106 -4.83 -14.03 -32.43
N PHE A 107 -3.51 -14.22 -32.57
CA PHE A 107 -2.92 -14.69 -33.83
C PHE A 107 -2.68 -16.20 -33.89
N LEU A 108 -2.61 -16.90 -32.75
CA LEU A 108 -2.37 -18.34 -32.71
C LEU A 108 -3.57 -19.11 -32.15
N LEU A 109 -4.03 -18.75 -30.94
CA LEU A 109 -5.06 -19.55 -30.26
C LEU A 109 -6.45 -19.32 -30.83
N LEU A 110 -6.81 -18.08 -31.16
CA LEU A 110 -8.12 -17.73 -31.68
C LEU A 110 -8.41 -18.42 -33.03
N PRO A 111 -7.50 -18.40 -34.03
CA PRO A 111 -7.73 -19.13 -35.29
C PRO A 111 -7.84 -20.64 -35.09
N VAL A 112 -7.04 -21.23 -34.19
CA VAL A 112 -7.07 -22.67 -33.87
C VAL A 112 -8.42 -23.06 -33.25
N ASN A 113 -8.93 -22.24 -32.32
CA ASN A 113 -10.23 -22.47 -31.69
C ASN A 113 -11.37 -22.36 -32.71
N CYS A 114 -11.33 -21.37 -33.60
CA CYS A 114 -12.36 -21.20 -34.64
C CYS A 114 -12.37 -22.35 -35.67
N TRP A 115 -11.25 -23.04 -35.85
CA TRP A 115 -11.15 -24.18 -36.78
C TRP A 115 -11.75 -25.48 -36.20
N GLY A 116 -12.00 -25.51 -34.90
CA GLY A 116 -12.70 -26.61 -34.25
C GLY A 116 -14.11 -26.81 -34.82
N ASN A 117 -14.56 -28.05 -34.90
CA ASN A 117 -15.88 -28.41 -35.40
C ASN A 117 -16.76 -29.09 -34.33
N GLN A 118 -16.38 -28.98 -33.05
CA GLN A 118 -17.09 -29.62 -31.95
C GLN A 118 -18.42 -28.93 -31.62
N LEU A 119 -18.47 -27.60 -31.74
CA LEU A 119 -19.68 -26.81 -31.55
C LEU A 119 -20.24 -26.40 -32.92
N GLN A 120 -21.30 -27.08 -33.35
CA GLN A 120 -21.83 -27.06 -34.73
C GLN A 120 -22.66 -25.81 -35.11
N ASP A 121 -22.56 -24.72 -34.36
CA ASP A 121 -23.46 -23.55 -34.44
C ASP A 121 -22.88 -22.33 -35.18
N PHE A 122 -21.75 -22.46 -35.89
CA PHE A 122 -21.14 -21.32 -36.59
C PHE A 122 -21.79 -21.05 -37.95
N ASP A 123 -23.04 -20.59 -37.93
CA ASP A 123 -23.70 -20.03 -39.12
C ASP A 123 -23.39 -18.53 -39.20
N GLY A 124 -22.62 -18.12 -40.21
CA GLY A 124 -22.07 -16.76 -40.35
C GLY A 124 -23.12 -15.63 -40.42
N SER A 125 -24.40 -16.00 -40.59
CA SER A 125 -25.55 -15.10 -40.60
C SER A 125 -25.95 -14.59 -39.21
N ASN A 126 -25.58 -15.29 -38.12
CA ASN A 126 -26.02 -15.01 -36.74
C ASN A 126 -24.86 -14.79 -35.74
N PHE A 127 -23.74 -14.23 -36.18
CA PHE A 127 -22.52 -14.02 -35.37
C PHE A 127 -22.75 -13.33 -34.02
N THR A 128 -23.69 -12.39 -33.94
CA THR A 128 -23.99 -11.64 -32.70
C THR A 128 -24.72 -12.47 -31.65
N ASN A 129 -25.39 -13.55 -32.06
CA ASN A 129 -26.11 -14.47 -31.18
C ASN A 129 -25.33 -15.75 -30.87
N SER A 130 -24.14 -15.91 -31.46
CA SER A 130 -23.26 -17.05 -31.20
C SER A 130 -22.74 -17.06 -29.75
N SER A 131 -22.54 -18.25 -29.19
CA SER A 131 -21.87 -18.41 -27.91
C SER A 131 -20.38 -18.13 -28.04
N LEU A 132 -19.78 -17.51 -27.02
CA LEU A 132 -18.34 -17.28 -26.94
C LEU A 132 -17.52 -18.57 -26.82
N ASP A 133 -18.16 -19.69 -26.49
CA ASP A 133 -17.52 -21.00 -26.35
C ASP A 133 -16.90 -21.49 -27.66
N VAL A 134 -17.32 -20.93 -28.80
CA VAL A 134 -16.71 -21.22 -30.11
C VAL A 134 -15.28 -20.67 -30.22
N PHE A 135 -14.96 -19.63 -29.45
CA PHE A 135 -13.61 -19.04 -29.41
C PHE A 135 -12.70 -19.66 -28.36
N THR A 136 -13.17 -20.67 -27.63
CA THR A 136 -12.41 -21.32 -26.56
C THR A 136 -11.97 -22.74 -26.98
N ILE A 137 -11.18 -23.37 -26.11
CA ILE A 137 -10.71 -24.75 -26.33
C ILE A 137 -11.87 -25.75 -26.41
N SER A 138 -13.05 -25.40 -25.90
CA SER A 138 -14.27 -26.21 -25.92
C SER A 138 -14.81 -26.48 -27.34
N ASN A 139 -14.34 -25.73 -28.34
CA ASN A 139 -14.67 -26.01 -29.74
C ASN A 139 -13.72 -27.03 -30.41
N VAL A 140 -12.59 -27.35 -29.77
CA VAL A 140 -11.56 -28.25 -30.31
C VAL A 140 -11.83 -29.68 -29.86
N ASN A 141 -11.97 -30.60 -30.81
CA ASN A 141 -12.31 -32.00 -30.54
C ASN A 141 -11.33 -32.68 -29.58
N SER A 142 -11.88 -33.53 -28.70
CA SER A 142 -11.09 -34.38 -27.81
C SER A 142 -10.15 -35.30 -28.60
N GLY A 143 -8.87 -35.36 -28.22
CA GLY A 143 -7.84 -36.16 -28.89
C GLY A 143 -7.25 -35.52 -30.15
N SER A 144 -7.63 -34.28 -30.46
CA SER A 144 -7.11 -33.53 -31.59
C SER A 144 -5.66 -33.11 -31.42
N ASN A 145 -4.86 -33.19 -32.49
CA ASN A 145 -3.49 -32.68 -32.52
C ASN A 145 -3.41 -31.16 -32.28
N TRP A 146 -4.51 -30.43 -32.51
CA TRP A 146 -4.59 -28.98 -32.28
C TRP A 146 -4.40 -28.60 -30.79
N LEU A 147 -4.72 -29.51 -29.86
CA LEU A 147 -4.48 -29.31 -28.42
C LEU A 147 -2.99 -29.13 -28.09
N TRP A 148 -2.08 -29.68 -28.90
CA TRP A 148 -0.64 -29.45 -28.73
C TRP A 148 -0.26 -27.98 -28.97
N VAL A 149 -1.00 -27.25 -29.79
CA VAL A 149 -0.76 -25.81 -29.99
C VAL A 149 -1.06 -25.03 -28.71
N HIS A 150 -2.16 -25.37 -28.02
CA HIS A 150 -2.48 -24.79 -26.71
C HIS A 150 -1.39 -25.11 -25.68
N PHE A 151 -0.98 -26.37 -25.61
CA PHE A 151 0.09 -26.80 -24.71
C PHE A 151 1.37 -26.01 -24.97
N CYS A 152 1.85 -25.95 -26.22
CA CYS A 152 3.04 -25.20 -26.59
C CYS A 152 2.90 -23.70 -26.27
N ALA A 153 1.75 -23.09 -26.55
CA ALA A 153 1.49 -21.68 -26.27
C ALA A 153 1.60 -21.36 -24.78
N VAL A 154 1.10 -22.23 -23.89
CA VAL A 154 1.24 -22.06 -22.44
C VAL A 154 2.71 -22.04 -22.04
N TYR A 155 3.53 -23.00 -22.51
CA TYR A 155 4.97 -23.00 -22.20
C TYR A 155 5.70 -21.77 -22.72
N VAL A 156 5.36 -21.29 -23.92
CA VAL A 156 5.94 -20.07 -24.50
C VAL A 156 5.58 -18.84 -23.65
N VAL A 157 4.31 -18.70 -23.27
CA VAL A 157 3.83 -17.60 -22.41
C VAL A 157 4.48 -17.67 -21.03
N THR A 158 4.51 -18.85 -20.39
CA THR A 158 5.18 -19.04 -19.09
C THR A 158 6.66 -18.73 -19.15
N GLY A 159 7.38 -19.21 -20.17
CA GLY A 159 8.80 -18.92 -20.36
C GLY A 159 9.06 -17.42 -20.52
N PHE A 160 8.23 -16.72 -21.28
CA PHE A 160 8.30 -15.27 -21.44
C PHE A 160 8.04 -14.52 -20.13
N ILE A 161 7.04 -14.94 -19.35
CA ILE A 161 6.76 -14.36 -18.03
C ILE A 161 7.95 -14.54 -17.09
N CYS A 162 8.50 -15.76 -16.99
CA CYS A 162 9.68 -16.03 -16.16
C CYS A 162 10.89 -15.20 -16.59
N PHE A 163 11.11 -15.05 -17.90
CA PHE A 163 12.16 -14.20 -18.44
C PHE A 163 11.97 -12.73 -18.03
N LEU A 164 10.81 -12.14 -18.29
CA LEU A 164 10.54 -10.75 -17.91
C LEU A 164 10.65 -10.55 -16.40
N LEU A 165 10.13 -11.50 -15.61
CA LEU A 165 10.18 -11.44 -14.15
C LEU A 165 11.62 -11.40 -13.64
N PHE A 166 12.51 -12.21 -14.21
CA PHE A 166 13.92 -12.21 -13.85
C PHE A 166 14.58 -10.85 -14.10
N TYR A 167 14.31 -10.23 -15.25
CA TYR A 167 14.86 -8.90 -15.58
C TYR A 167 14.30 -7.80 -14.67
N GLU A 168 12.99 -7.77 -14.45
CA GLU A 168 12.36 -6.78 -13.56
C GLU A 168 12.83 -6.96 -12.11
N TYR A 169 12.95 -8.19 -11.64
CA TYR A 169 13.47 -8.49 -10.30
C TYR A 169 14.90 -8.00 -10.12
N LYS A 170 15.78 -8.27 -11.10
CA LYS A 170 17.17 -7.80 -11.08
C LYS A 170 17.24 -6.27 -11.07
N HIS A 171 16.41 -5.60 -11.88
CA HIS A 171 16.34 -4.14 -11.94
C HIS A 171 15.89 -3.53 -10.61
N ILE A 172 14.76 -4.01 -10.07
CA ILE A 172 14.20 -3.50 -8.81
C ILE A 172 15.16 -3.75 -7.65
N SER A 173 15.79 -4.92 -7.60
CA SER A 173 16.81 -5.24 -6.58
C SER A 173 17.99 -4.27 -6.64
N SER A 174 18.49 -3.99 -7.85
CA SER A 174 19.57 -3.01 -8.03
C SER A 174 19.17 -1.60 -7.61
N ARG A 175 17.95 -1.15 -7.96
CA ARG A 175 17.43 0.16 -7.55
C ARG A 175 17.24 0.25 -6.04
N ARG A 176 16.74 -0.82 -5.39
CA ARG A 176 16.57 -0.88 -3.94
C ARG A 176 17.92 -0.78 -3.20
N ILE A 177 18.93 -1.49 -3.70
CA ILE A 177 20.29 -1.42 -3.14
C ILE A 177 20.86 -0.01 -3.31
N SER A 178 20.73 0.58 -4.51
CA SER A 178 21.18 1.95 -4.78
C SER A 178 20.47 2.98 -3.91
N TYR A 179 19.15 2.83 -3.73
CA TYR A 179 18.35 3.65 -2.82
C TYR A 179 18.88 3.56 -1.38
N PHE A 180 19.16 2.35 -0.89
CA PHE A 180 19.68 2.16 0.46
C PHE A 180 21.03 2.86 0.69
N TYR A 181 21.96 2.76 -0.26
CA TYR A 181 23.26 3.44 -0.18
C TYR A 181 23.19 4.96 -0.33
N SER A 182 22.24 5.47 -1.12
CA SER A 182 22.08 6.91 -1.36
C SER A 182 21.22 7.63 -0.30
N SER A 183 20.43 6.88 0.47
CA SER A 183 19.50 7.43 1.44
C SER A 183 20.22 7.97 2.67
N LYS A 184 19.73 9.11 3.18
CA LYS A 184 20.18 9.61 4.49
C LYS A 184 19.83 8.60 5.58
N PRO A 185 20.69 8.43 6.61
CA PRO A 185 20.42 7.54 7.72
C PRO A 185 19.09 7.91 8.39
N GLN A 186 18.16 6.97 8.40
CA GLN A 186 16.83 7.16 8.99
C GLN A 186 16.76 6.48 10.35
N PRO A 187 16.05 7.03 11.35
CA PRO A 187 15.95 6.43 12.69
C PRO A 187 15.53 4.96 12.67
N HIS A 188 14.59 4.58 11.80
CA HIS A 188 14.09 3.21 11.68
C HIS A 188 15.17 2.19 11.27
N GLN A 189 16.28 2.62 10.66
CA GLN A 189 17.39 1.74 10.30
C GLN A 189 18.26 1.37 11.51
N PHE A 190 18.16 2.15 12.59
CA PHE A 190 18.96 2.02 13.82
C PHE A 190 18.12 1.61 15.03
N THR A 191 16.79 1.57 14.88
CA THR A 191 15.86 1.21 15.94
C THR A 191 15.40 -0.24 15.77
N VAL A 192 15.60 -1.07 16.79
CA VAL A 192 15.06 -2.43 16.85
C VAL A 192 13.88 -2.45 17.80
N LEU A 193 12.79 -3.04 17.34
CA LEU A 193 11.64 -3.31 18.18
C LEU A 193 11.81 -4.66 18.88
N VAL A 194 11.78 -4.64 20.21
CA VAL A 194 11.86 -5.84 21.05
C VAL A 194 10.52 -6.03 21.78
N ASN A 195 9.94 -7.21 21.58
CA ASN A 195 8.68 -7.62 22.19
C ASN A 195 8.93 -8.66 23.29
N SER A 196 7.94 -8.82 24.19
CA SER A 196 7.89 -9.90 25.19
C SER A 196 9.05 -9.90 26.19
N ILE A 197 9.29 -8.75 26.82
CA ILE A 197 10.29 -8.64 27.89
C ILE A 197 9.73 -9.33 29.15
N PRO A 198 10.49 -10.23 29.80
CA PRO A 198 10.05 -10.89 31.03
C PRO A 198 9.79 -9.84 32.12
N ALA A 199 8.70 -10.04 32.87
CA ALA A 199 8.36 -9.16 33.98
C ALA A 199 9.46 -9.22 35.05
N SER A 200 10.19 -8.13 35.22
CA SER A 200 11.18 -7.97 36.29
C SER A 200 10.51 -7.44 37.57
N SER A 201 11.04 -7.82 38.74
CA SER A 201 10.62 -7.28 40.04
C SER A 201 11.00 -5.80 40.23
N GLY A 202 11.95 -5.28 39.45
CA GLY A 202 12.35 -3.87 39.41
C GLY A 202 11.84 -3.11 38.18
N SER A 203 12.32 -1.86 38.02
CA SER A 203 12.05 -1.02 36.85
C SER A 203 12.47 -1.73 35.56
N ILE A 204 11.51 -1.95 34.65
CA ILE A 204 11.73 -2.61 33.35
C ILE A 204 12.83 -1.89 32.55
N SER A 205 12.88 -0.56 32.65
CA SER A 205 13.90 0.28 32.00
C SER A 205 15.32 -0.10 32.45
N ASP A 206 15.54 -0.27 33.76
CA ASP A 206 16.87 -0.49 34.32
C ASP A 206 17.36 -1.92 34.06
N SER A 207 16.45 -2.89 34.08
CA SER A 207 16.71 -4.28 33.72
C SER A 207 17.15 -4.39 32.25
N VAL A 208 16.41 -3.74 31.36
CA VAL A 208 16.72 -3.67 29.92
C VAL A 208 18.06 -2.98 29.68
N ASP A 209 18.27 -1.81 30.30
CA ASP A 209 19.50 -1.04 30.13
C ASP A 209 20.74 -1.85 30.55
N SER A 210 20.66 -2.53 31.71
CA SER A 210 21.74 -3.40 32.20
C SER A 210 21.99 -4.58 31.26
N PHE A 211 20.94 -5.27 30.83
CA PHE A 211 21.02 -6.42 29.92
C PHE A 211 21.68 -6.04 28.58
N PHE A 212 21.25 -4.95 27.95
CA PHE A 212 21.81 -4.55 26.65
C PHE A 212 23.20 -3.92 26.76
N LYS A 213 23.53 -3.26 27.87
CA LYS A 213 24.91 -2.80 28.13
C LYS A 213 25.86 -3.97 28.34
N GLU A 214 25.43 -5.05 29.00
CA GLU A 214 26.25 -6.25 29.20
C GLU A 214 26.46 -7.00 27.87
N LEU A 215 25.39 -7.22 27.10
CA LEU A 215 25.46 -7.96 25.84
C LEU A 215 26.10 -7.17 24.69
N TYR A 216 25.86 -5.86 24.61
CA TYR A 216 26.30 -4.99 23.51
C TYR A 216 26.90 -3.66 24.01
N PRO A 217 28.02 -3.67 24.77
CA PRO A 217 28.57 -2.48 25.39
C PRO A 217 28.91 -1.34 24.42
N SER A 218 29.33 -1.68 23.20
CA SER A 218 29.79 -0.73 22.19
C SER A 218 28.71 -0.23 21.23
N SER A 219 27.58 -0.94 21.14
CA SER A 219 26.57 -0.72 20.08
C SER A 219 25.24 -0.21 20.63
N TYR A 220 24.96 -0.49 21.90
CA TYR A 220 23.78 0.00 22.59
C TYR A 220 23.90 1.51 22.84
N LEU A 221 22.88 2.29 22.42
CA LEU A 221 22.83 3.72 22.67
C LEU A 221 21.81 4.06 23.76
N SER A 222 20.55 3.68 23.53
CA SER A 222 19.45 3.98 24.44
C SER A 222 18.26 3.10 24.13
N HIS A 223 17.25 3.17 24.99
CA HIS A 223 15.99 2.49 24.77
C HIS A 223 14.82 3.42 25.11
N VAL A 224 13.65 3.12 24.56
CA VAL A 224 12.39 3.78 24.89
C VAL A 224 11.35 2.69 25.17
N VAL A 225 10.77 2.77 26.35
CA VAL A 225 9.69 1.88 26.77
C VAL A 225 8.35 2.42 26.26
N VAL A 226 7.80 1.76 25.26
CA VAL A 226 6.45 1.97 24.71
C VAL A 226 5.44 1.27 25.60
N ARG A 227 4.51 2.02 26.17
CA ARG A 227 3.45 1.48 27.02
C ARG A 227 2.12 1.41 26.28
N ARG A 228 1.19 0.60 26.77
CA ARG A 228 -0.17 0.54 26.20
C ARG A 228 -0.93 1.84 26.45
N THR A 229 -0.99 2.70 25.43
CA THR A 229 -1.62 4.02 25.51
C THR A 229 -3.00 4.08 24.84
N ASN A 230 -3.68 2.96 24.59
CA ASN A 230 -4.95 2.93 23.83
C ASN A 230 -6.00 3.94 24.36
N LYS A 231 -6.16 4.02 25.69
CA LYS A 231 -7.06 4.99 26.35
C LYS A 231 -6.60 6.43 26.20
N ILE A 232 -5.29 6.66 26.19
CA ILE A 232 -4.70 8.00 25.98
C ILE A 232 -4.87 8.41 24.52
N GLN A 233 -4.72 7.47 23.58
CA GLN A 233 -4.89 7.73 22.16
C GLN A 233 -6.35 8.08 21.81
N SER A 234 -7.33 7.41 22.43
CA SER A 234 -8.75 7.79 22.26
C SER A 234 -9.02 9.19 22.80
N LEU A 235 -8.50 9.54 23.98
CA LEU A 235 -8.62 10.89 24.55
C LEU A 235 -7.96 11.96 23.66
N LEU A 236 -6.79 11.67 23.10
CA LEU A 236 -6.09 12.58 22.19
C LEU A 236 -6.88 12.80 20.88
N ASN A 237 -7.50 11.74 20.35
CA ASN A 237 -8.35 11.83 19.17
C ASN A 237 -9.61 12.67 19.45
N ASP A 238 -10.23 12.49 20.63
CA ASP A 238 -11.37 13.29 21.06
C ASP A 238 -10.98 14.77 21.22
N ALA A 239 -9.85 15.06 21.87
CA ALA A 239 -9.31 16.42 21.97
C ALA A 239 -9.08 17.04 20.59
N ASN A 240 -8.43 16.31 19.66
CA ASN A 240 -8.19 16.78 18.30
C ASN A 240 -9.49 17.07 17.53
N ASN A 241 -10.53 16.26 17.71
CA ASN A 241 -11.84 16.50 17.11
C ASN A 241 -12.50 17.76 17.69
N MET A 242 -12.41 17.96 19.01
CA MET A 242 -12.92 19.17 19.65
C MET A 242 -12.15 20.42 19.21
N TYR A 243 -10.83 20.36 19.13
CA TYR A 243 -10.00 21.44 18.58
C TYR A 243 -10.40 21.81 17.15
N LYS A 244 -10.62 20.82 16.27
CA LYS A 244 -11.11 21.07 14.90
C LYS A 244 -12.48 21.77 14.89
N ARG A 245 -13.40 21.34 15.76
CA ARG A 245 -14.72 21.99 15.89
C ARG A 245 -14.61 23.41 16.42
N VAL A 246 -13.77 23.66 17.41
CA VAL A 246 -13.51 25.01 17.94
C VAL A 246 -12.87 25.88 16.85
N ALA A 247 -11.90 25.38 16.09
CA ALA A 247 -11.29 26.10 14.97
C ALA A 247 -12.30 26.48 13.89
N GLN A 248 -13.23 25.58 13.52
CA GLN A 248 -14.33 25.88 12.60
C GLN A 248 -15.33 26.90 13.18
N LEU A 249 -15.57 26.83 14.49
CA LEU A 249 -16.46 27.73 15.21
C LEU A 249 -15.80 29.07 15.56
N ARG A 250 -14.49 29.25 15.44
CA ARG A 250 -13.83 30.54 15.63
C ARG A 250 -13.88 31.32 14.30
N PRO A 251 -14.54 32.48 14.23
CA PRO A 251 -14.57 33.25 12.99
C PRO A 251 -13.20 33.88 12.69
N ASP A 252 -12.83 33.87 11.41
CA ASP A 252 -11.64 34.52 10.86
C ASP A 252 -11.68 36.05 11.14
N PRO A 253 -10.66 36.65 11.81
CA PRO A 253 -10.70 38.05 12.24
C PRO A 253 -10.84 39.05 11.08
N THR A 254 -10.48 38.66 9.85
CA THR A 254 -10.61 39.45 8.62
C THR A 254 -12.06 39.58 8.11
N LYS A 255 -12.97 38.65 8.43
CA LYS A 255 -14.39 38.72 8.02
C LYS A 255 -15.26 39.59 8.96
N ARG A 256 -14.66 40.14 10.02
CA ARG A 256 -15.35 40.80 11.13
C ARG A 256 -15.85 42.21 10.81
N LYS A 257 -15.39 42.85 9.73
CA LYS A 257 -15.70 44.26 9.43
C LYS A 257 -17.05 44.55 8.76
N ILE A 258 -17.85 43.55 8.33
CA ILE A 258 -19.00 43.81 7.43
C ILE A 258 -20.39 43.57 8.06
N ARG A 259 -20.52 43.06 9.29
CA ARG A 259 -21.86 42.79 9.87
C ARG A 259 -22.02 43.32 11.29
N HIS A 260 -22.20 44.63 11.42
CA HIS A 260 -22.76 45.24 12.62
C HIS A 260 -24.22 45.65 12.36
N GLY A 261 -25.14 44.96 13.01
CA GLY A 261 -26.58 45.19 12.95
C GLY A 261 -27.35 43.87 12.90
N ALA A 262 -28.07 43.54 13.98
CA ALA A 262 -29.06 42.46 14.10
C ALA A 262 -28.64 41.01 14.45
N LEU A 263 -27.36 40.60 14.45
CA LEU A 263 -26.97 39.19 14.70
C LEU A 263 -26.42 38.86 16.10
N SER A 264 -26.38 39.79 17.07
CA SER A 264 -25.72 39.58 18.37
C SER A 264 -26.32 38.44 19.21
N ARG A 265 -27.61 38.12 19.03
CA ARG A 265 -28.29 37.03 19.77
C ARG A 265 -27.85 35.62 19.33
N LEU A 266 -27.45 35.45 18.06
CA LEU A 266 -26.88 34.19 17.56
C LEU A 266 -25.40 34.02 17.95
N PHE A 267 -24.69 35.14 18.17
CA PHE A 267 -23.32 35.13 18.68
C PHE A 267 -23.24 34.72 20.15
N GLY A 268 -24.23 35.09 20.99
CA GLY A 268 -24.30 34.60 22.37
C GLY A 268 -24.40 33.06 22.46
N LYS A 269 -25.24 32.45 21.61
CA LYS A 269 -25.35 30.98 21.54
C LYS A 269 -24.03 30.33 21.08
N ARG A 270 -23.32 30.93 20.11
CA ARG A 270 -22.02 30.45 19.62
C ARG A 270 -20.92 30.57 20.68
N SER A 271 -20.90 31.66 21.44
CA SER A 271 -19.96 31.87 22.55
C SER A 271 -20.11 30.78 23.61
N ASN A 272 -21.36 30.47 24.01
CA ASN A 272 -21.65 29.41 24.99
C ASN A 272 -21.24 28.01 24.50
N HIS A 273 -21.27 27.77 23.18
CA HIS A 273 -20.78 26.51 22.61
C HIS A 273 -19.25 26.42 22.66
N ILE A 274 -18.53 27.51 22.39
CA ILE A 274 -17.06 27.56 22.46
C ILE A 274 -16.61 27.32 23.91
N GLU A 275 -17.20 28.03 24.87
CA GLU A 275 -16.89 27.87 26.30
C GLU A 275 -17.17 26.43 26.80
N ARG A 276 -18.25 25.80 26.33
CA ARG A 276 -18.53 24.38 26.61
C ARG A 276 -17.46 23.45 26.03
N TYR A 277 -16.95 23.73 24.83
CA TYR A 277 -15.89 22.92 24.23
C TYR A 277 -14.55 23.14 24.91
N GLU A 278 -14.23 24.38 25.30
CA GLU A 278 -13.02 24.72 26.06
C GLU A 278 -13.02 24.01 27.43
N LYS A 279 -14.13 24.06 28.17
CA LYS A 279 -14.27 23.33 29.44
C LYS A 279 -14.13 21.80 29.28
N LYS A 280 -14.71 21.23 28.23
CA LYS A 280 -14.53 19.80 27.91
C LYS A 280 -13.09 19.47 27.55
N LEU A 281 -12.36 20.43 26.97
CA LEU A 281 -10.97 20.24 26.60
C LEU A 281 -10.07 20.22 27.84
N GLU A 282 -10.34 21.10 28.81
CA GLU A 282 -9.70 21.09 30.14
C GLU A 282 -9.93 19.74 30.85
N GLU A 283 -11.16 19.23 30.84
CA GLU A 283 -11.50 17.92 31.41
C GLU A 283 -10.73 16.76 30.72
N ILE A 284 -10.59 16.80 29.40
CA ILE A 284 -9.79 15.81 28.67
C ILE A 284 -8.30 15.92 29.02
N GLU A 285 -7.78 17.14 29.17
CA GLU A 285 -6.38 17.37 29.56
C GLU A 285 -6.09 16.83 30.97
N GLU A 286 -6.96 17.09 31.93
CA GLU A 286 -6.84 16.53 33.29
C GLU A 286 -6.89 15.00 33.28
N ASN A 287 -7.86 14.41 32.57
CA ASN A 287 -7.96 12.97 32.39
C ASN A 287 -6.72 12.37 31.72
N LEU A 288 -6.10 13.10 30.78
CA LEU A 288 -4.88 12.69 30.12
C LEU A 288 -3.68 12.69 31.08
N ARG A 289 -3.54 13.69 31.95
CA ARG A 289 -2.51 13.72 33.00
C ARG A 289 -2.68 12.56 33.98
N LEU A 290 -3.91 12.28 34.40
CA LEU A 290 -4.22 11.15 35.29
C LEU A 290 -3.93 9.80 34.63
N LYS A 291 -4.31 9.63 33.36
CA LYS A 291 -4.04 8.38 32.63
C LYS A 291 -2.57 8.21 32.27
N GLN A 292 -1.82 9.30 32.07
CA GLN A 292 -0.37 9.25 31.90
C GLN A 292 0.34 8.82 33.19
N SER A 293 -0.09 9.31 34.36
CA SER A 293 0.46 8.87 35.64
C SER A 293 0.12 7.40 35.93
N GLU A 294 -1.12 6.95 35.67
CA GLU A 294 -1.50 5.54 35.76
C GLU A 294 -0.69 4.65 34.78
N ALA A 295 -0.52 5.09 33.53
CA ALA A 295 0.24 4.35 32.54
C ALA A 295 1.73 4.28 32.89
N SER A 296 2.30 5.29 33.55
CA SER A 296 3.68 5.23 34.05
C SER A 296 3.89 4.12 35.08
N LEU A 297 2.82 3.71 35.78
CA LEU A 297 2.80 2.65 36.80
C LEU A 297 2.44 1.26 36.23
N ALA A 298 1.79 1.19 35.07
CA ALA A 298 1.35 -0.08 34.47
C ALA A 298 2.47 -0.78 33.67
N GLY A 299 2.74 -2.05 34.01
CA GLY A 299 3.91 -2.84 33.59
C GLY A 299 3.88 -3.48 32.20
N GLU A 300 2.93 -3.17 31.31
CA GLU A 300 2.94 -3.72 29.96
C GLU A 300 3.75 -2.83 29.01
N CYS A 301 4.96 -3.30 28.69
CA CYS A 301 6.02 -2.54 28.06
C CYS A 301 6.51 -3.24 26.77
N MET A 302 6.42 -2.53 25.66
CA MET A 302 7.07 -2.80 24.39
C MET A 302 8.32 -1.92 24.31
N LEU A 303 9.41 -2.36 23.69
CA LEU A 303 10.69 -1.65 23.79
C LEU A 303 11.25 -1.30 22.41
N LEU A 304 11.59 -0.03 22.22
CA LEU A 304 12.35 0.43 21.06
C LEU A 304 13.79 0.68 21.49
N ILE A 305 14.73 -0.08 20.93
CA ILE A 305 16.16 0.05 21.22
C ILE A 305 16.82 0.83 20.11
N TYR A 306 17.48 1.94 20.47
CA TYR A 306 18.36 2.66 19.58
C TYR A 306 19.75 2.04 19.67
N SER A 307 20.23 1.54 18.54
CA SER A 307 21.59 1.06 18.39
C SER A 307 22.38 2.05 17.55
N ARG A 308 23.56 2.44 18.05
CA ARG A 308 24.50 3.28 17.30
C ARG A 308 25.54 2.38 16.70
N LEU A 309 25.32 1.76 15.54
CA LEU A 309 26.46 1.47 14.67
C LEU A 309 26.09 1.12 13.23
N GLU A 310 26.78 1.83 12.35
CA GLU A 310 26.96 1.56 10.93
C GLU A 310 27.42 0.10 10.69
N LEU A 311 26.85 -0.53 9.66
CA LEU A 311 27.42 -1.67 8.94
C LEU A 311 27.57 -3.05 9.62
N ARG A 312 27.15 -3.28 10.87
CA ARG A 312 27.21 -4.64 11.48
C ARG A 312 25.88 -5.30 11.83
N LEU A 313 24.73 -4.65 11.65
CA LEU A 313 23.42 -5.19 12.02
C LEU A 313 23.04 -6.49 11.29
N TYR A 314 23.60 -6.77 10.09
CA TYR A 314 23.31 -8.02 9.36
C TYR A 314 23.95 -9.27 9.97
N SER A 315 25.22 -9.22 10.39
CA SER A 315 25.86 -10.35 11.09
C SER A 315 25.47 -10.39 12.56
N SER A 316 25.30 -9.23 13.18
CA SER A 316 25.02 -9.11 14.61
C SER A 316 23.58 -9.46 14.92
N GLY A 317 22.62 -9.13 14.04
CA GLY A 317 21.22 -9.49 14.21
C GLY A 317 20.98 -11.01 14.22
N LEU A 318 21.68 -11.75 13.35
CA LEU A 318 21.62 -13.23 13.30
C LEU A 318 22.32 -13.87 14.51
N VAL A 319 23.45 -13.32 14.97
CA VAL A 319 24.15 -13.77 16.19
C VAL A 319 23.37 -13.44 17.46
N LEU A 320 22.69 -12.29 17.49
CA LEU A 320 21.80 -11.84 18.56
C LEU A 320 20.54 -12.72 18.61
N LEU A 321 20.01 -13.13 17.45
CA LEU A 321 18.91 -14.07 17.34
C LEU A 321 19.31 -15.47 17.85
N LEU A 322 20.50 -15.97 17.50
CA LEU A 322 21.03 -17.25 17.98
C LEU A 322 21.34 -17.25 19.47
N LYS A 323 21.89 -16.15 20.01
CA LYS A 323 22.14 -16.01 21.45
C LYS A 323 20.86 -15.84 22.26
N LEU A 324 19.88 -15.06 21.78
CA LEU A 324 18.58 -14.95 22.44
C LEU A 324 17.81 -16.27 22.39
N LEU A 325 17.84 -17.01 21.28
CA LEU A 325 17.29 -18.36 21.19
C LEU A 325 18.00 -19.34 22.13
N SER A 326 19.32 -19.24 22.30
CA SER A 326 20.09 -20.08 23.23
C SER A 326 19.80 -19.74 24.71
N ILE A 327 19.63 -18.47 25.04
CA ILE A 327 19.22 -18.03 26.39
C ILE A 327 17.78 -18.48 26.69
N TYR A 328 16.88 -18.34 25.72
CA TYR A 328 15.49 -18.81 25.85
C TYR A 328 15.39 -20.34 25.91
N SER A 329 16.22 -21.08 25.15
CA SER A 329 16.22 -22.55 25.22
C SER A 329 16.71 -23.03 26.58
N ASN A 330 17.74 -22.39 27.17
CA ASN A 330 18.25 -22.75 28.50
C ASN A 330 17.24 -22.44 29.63
N GLN A 331 16.46 -21.36 29.51
CA GLN A 331 15.37 -21.09 30.46
C GLN A 331 14.17 -22.03 30.28
N SER A 332 13.86 -22.46 29.05
CA SER A 332 12.75 -23.38 28.77
C SER A 332 12.98 -24.82 29.27
N ILE A 333 14.23 -25.22 29.53
CA ILE A 333 14.57 -26.54 30.09
C ILE A 333 14.16 -26.64 31.57
N GLN A 334 13.88 -25.53 32.27
CA GLN A 334 13.42 -25.55 33.67
C GLN A 334 11.89 -25.56 33.86
N HIS A 335 11.08 -25.29 32.82
CA HIS A 335 9.62 -25.35 32.94
C HIS A 335 9.00 -26.02 31.71
N SER A 336 8.53 -27.25 31.93
CA SER A 336 7.79 -28.07 30.97
C SER A 336 6.47 -27.41 30.54
N GLY A 337 6.25 -27.35 29.22
CA GLY A 337 4.99 -26.86 28.64
C GLY A 337 5.06 -26.73 27.11
N LEU A 338 4.60 -27.77 26.42
CA LEU A 338 4.80 -28.10 25.00
C LEU A 338 4.02 -27.23 23.98
N LEU A 339 3.81 -25.94 24.24
CA LEU A 339 2.97 -25.07 23.38
C LEU A 339 3.66 -23.83 22.78
N SER A 340 4.99 -23.73 22.85
CA SER A 340 5.72 -22.46 22.61
C SER A 340 6.55 -22.41 21.31
N TRP A 341 6.35 -23.31 20.34
CA TRP A 341 7.17 -23.29 19.11
C TRP A 341 6.50 -22.55 17.94
N HIS A 342 5.17 -22.61 17.84
CA HIS A 342 4.46 -22.06 16.67
C HIS A 342 4.20 -20.54 16.74
N GLN A 343 4.16 -19.94 17.94
CA GLN A 343 4.00 -18.50 18.13
C GLN A 343 5.34 -17.72 18.09
N ASN A 344 6.46 -18.38 18.44
CA ASN A 344 7.77 -17.72 18.44
C ASN A 344 8.35 -17.54 17.02
N LEU A 345 7.93 -18.35 16.04
CA LEU A 345 8.38 -18.22 14.65
C LEU A 345 7.80 -16.99 13.91
N VAL A 346 6.66 -16.47 14.37
CA VAL A 346 6.03 -15.26 13.81
C VAL A 346 6.73 -13.98 14.30
N MET A 347 7.59 -14.09 15.32
CA MET A 347 8.13 -12.95 16.07
C MET A 347 9.42 -12.32 15.51
N PHE A 348 9.92 -12.75 14.35
CA PHE A 348 11.17 -12.23 13.77
C PHE A 348 11.14 -12.08 12.23
N THR A 349 10.01 -11.62 11.69
CA THR A 349 9.81 -11.37 10.25
C THR A 349 10.39 -10.04 9.75
N GLY A 350 11.03 -9.24 10.61
CA GLY A 350 11.66 -7.96 10.21
C GLY A 350 13.13 -8.05 9.78
N LEU A 351 13.87 -9.07 10.21
CA LEU A 351 15.34 -9.14 10.06
C LEU A 351 15.84 -10.29 9.16
N SER A 352 14.93 -11.15 8.67
CA SER A 352 15.23 -12.22 7.71
C SER A 352 15.02 -11.80 6.23
N SER A 353 14.67 -10.54 5.95
CA SER A 353 14.25 -10.09 4.61
C SER A 353 15.33 -10.09 3.51
N LEU A 354 16.57 -10.50 3.82
CA LEU A 354 17.62 -10.67 2.81
C LEU A 354 17.77 -12.12 2.33
N ASN A 355 17.47 -13.12 3.15
CA ASN A 355 17.49 -14.54 2.73
C ASN A 355 16.08 -15.11 2.51
N ARG A 356 15.08 -14.61 3.25
CA ARG A 356 13.66 -14.91 2.99
C ARG A 356 13.14 -14.23 1.72
N SER A 357 13.80 -13.19 1.20
CA SER A 357 13.39 -12.55 -0.05
C SER A 357 13.65 -13.40 -1.31
N TYR A 358 14.45 -14.46 -1.21
CA TYR A 358 14.57 -15.47 -2.28
C TYR A 358 13.37 -16.43 -2.27
N GLU A 359 12.91 -16.87 -1.10
CA GLU A 359 11.80 -17.85 -0.98
C GLU A 359 10.40 -17.22 -0.87
N ASP A 360 10.23 -16.14 -0.11
CA ASP A 360 8.95 -15.43 0.05
C ASP A 360 8.59 -14.60 -1.18
N GLY A 361 9.61 -14.12 -1.91
CA GLY A 361 9.41 -13.57 -3.25
C GLY A 361 8.87 -14.64 -4.19
N PHE A 362 9.44 -15.84 -4.17
CA PHE A 362 8.94 -16.94 -4.97
C PHE A 362 7.48 -17.32 -4.58
N LEU A 363 7.16 -17.45 -3.30
CA LEU A 363 5.82 -17.79 -2.79
C LEU A 363 4.76 -16.71 -3.01
N SER A 364 5.09 -15.43 -2.83
CA SER A 364 4.17 -14.30 -3.10
C SER A 364 3.91 -14.16 -4.60
N TRP A 365 4.93 -14.38 -5.43
CA TRP A 365 4.78 -14.41 -6.88
C TRP A 365 4.10 -15.68 -7.38
N TRP A 366 4.21 -16.82 -6.68
CA TRP A 366 3.41 -18.02 -6.92
C TRP A 366 1.94 -17.78 -6.64
N LEU A 367 1.57 -17.00 -5.62
CA LEU A 367 0.20 -16.55 -5.39
C LEU A 367 -0.30 -15.59 -6.48
N TYR A 368 0.56 -14.71 -7.00
CA TYR A 368 0.24 -13.85 -8.15
C TYR A 368 0.13 -14.63 -9.46
N LEU A 369 1.03 -15.58 -9.71
CA LEU A 369 0.98 -16.52 -10.82
C LEU A 369 -0.24 -17.41 -10.69
N TYR A 370 -0.59 -17.89 -9.50
CA TYR A 370 -1.79 -18.68 -9.23
C TYR A 370 -3.06 -17.86 -9.41
N LEU A 371 -3.08 -16.58 -9.00
CA LEU A 371 -4.20 -15.67 -9.27
C LEU A 371 -4.30 -15.32 -10.76
N LEU A 372 -3.18 -15.13 -11.46
CA LEU A 372 -3.13 -14.95 -12.92
C LEU A 372 -3.54 -16.22 -13.66
N PHE A 373 -3.11 -17.39 -13.18
CA PHE A 373 -3.46 -18.70 -13.71
C PHE A 373 -4.92 -19.00 -13.42
N SER A 374 -5.45 -18.61 -12.26
CA SER A 374 -6.86 -18.76 -11.90
C SER A 374 -7.75 -17.77 -12.66
N LEU A 375 -7.25 -16.57 -12.98
CA LEU A 375 -7.89 -15.63 -13.90
C LEU A 375 -7.84 -16.16 -15.34
N PHE A 376 -6.75 -16.78 -15.78
CA PHE A 376 -6.64 -17.42 -17.08
C PHE A 376 -7.52 -18.68 -17.17
N TYR A 377 -7.54 -19.50 -16.13
CA TYR A 377 -8.34 -20.73 -16.00
C TYR A 377 -9.84 -20.40 -15.93
N SER A 378 -10.21 -19.30 -15.27
CA SER A 378 -11.58 -18.77 -15.27
C SER A 378 -11.97 -18.04 -16.56
N LEU A 379 -11.01 -17.83 -17.48
CA LEU A 379 -11.24 -17.40 -18.87
C LEU A 379 -11.20 -18.58 -19.86
N TYR A 380 -10.80 -19.77 -19.39
CA TYR A 380 -10.63 -21.00 -20.20
C TYR A 380 -11.68 -22.07 -19.93
N LEU A 381 -12.48 -21.91 -18.87
CA LEU A 381 -13.77 -22.57 -18.61
C LEU A 381 -14.88 -21.53 -18.79
#